data_AF-A0A7L4QTQ0-F1
#
_entry.id   AF-A0A7L4QTQ0-F1
#
_cell.length_a   1.000
_cell.length_b   1.000
_cell.length_c   1.000
_cell.angle_alpha   90.00
_cell.angle_beta   90.00
_cell.angle_gamma   90.00
#
_symmetry.space_group_name_H-M   'P 1'
#
loop_
_entity.id
_entity.type
_entity.pdbx_description
1 polymer ?
#
loop_
_entity_poly.entity_id
_entity_poly.type
_entity_poly.pdbx_seq_one_letter_code
_entity_poly.pdbx_strand_id
1 'polypeptide(L)'
;MSEGIRNLIMGFSLIIFAVALFQSIYDFKPLIYPGISYLYNWVGTEIAPNMVTNVVFDWRGYDTLGEALILVTAVVAVLLVFGRGKVQMGGK
;
A
#
# COMPACT_ATOMS: atom_id res chain seq x y z
N MET A 1 34.32 -6.64 -15.51
CA MET A 1 33.40 -6.56 -16.66
C MET A 1 33.45 -5.14 -17.20
N SER A 2 33.46 -4.93 -18.51
CA SER A 2 33.39 -3.57 -19.06
C SER A 2 32.03 -2.94 -18.75
N GLU A 3 31.99 -1.63 -18.49
CA GLU A 3 30.75 -0.88 -18.19
C GLU A 3 29.66 -1.11 -19.28
N GLY A 4 30.07 -1.33 -20.53
CA GLY A 4 29.15 -1.65 -21.63
C GLY A 4 28.42 -3.00 -21.46
N ILE A 5 29.11 -4.04 -21.02
CA ILE A 5 28.49 -5.35 -20.71
C ILE A 5 27.61 -5.22 -19.45
N ARG A 6 28.08 -4.42 -18.48
CA ARG A 6 27.33 -3.80 -17.37
C ARG A 6 25.89 -3.46 -17.75
N ASN A 7 25.81 -2.43 -18.58
CA ASN A 7 24.58 -1.75 -18.96
C ASN A 7 23.69 -2.61 -19.88
N LEU A 8 24.31 -3.43 -20.74
CA LEU A 8 23.57 -4.35 -21.61
C LEU A 8 22.78 -5.38 -20.80
N ILE A 9 23.41 -6.00 -19.80
CA ILE A 9 22.76 -6.99 -18.92
C ILE A 9 21.65 -6.32 -18.10
N MET A 10 21.90 -5.12 -17.55
CA MET A 10 20.89 -4.38 -16.80
C MET A 10 19.68 -4.00 -17.67
N GLY A 11 19.91 -3.52 -18.90
CA GLY A 11 18.83 -3.20 -19.84
C GLY A 11 18.02 -4.42 -20.23
N PHE A 12 18.68 -5.54 -20.51
CA PHE A 12 18.00 -6.79 -20.84
C PHE A 12 17.18 -7.34 -19.67
N SER A 13 17.73 -7.30 -18.45
CA SER A 13 17.02 -7.68 -17.24
C SER A 13 15.79 -6.80 -16.98
N LEU A 14 15.89 -5.48 -17.23
CA LEU A 14 14.77 -4.55 -17.07
C LEU A 14 13.66 -4.87 -18.07
N ILE A 15 14.01 -5.17 -19.32
CA ILE A 15 13.04 -5.53 -20.36
C ILE A 15 12.31 -6.81 -19.99
N ILE A 16 13.03 -7.86 -19.58
CA ILE A 16 12.40 -9.11 -19.14
C ILE A 16 11.46 -8.86 -17.96
N PHE A 17 11.90 -8.10 -16.96
CA PHE A 17 11.07 -7.77 -15.80
C PHE A 17 9.82 -6.99 -16.20
N ALA A 18 9.94 -5.99 -17.08
CA ALA A 18 8.81 -5.23 -17.56
C ALA A 18 7.81 -6.11 -18.32
N VAL A 19 8.28 -6.95 -19.24
CA VAL A 19 7.43 -7.89 -19.99
C VAL A 19 6.71 -8.85 -19.04
N ALA A 20 7.41 -9.41 -18.05
CA ALA A 20 6.80 -10.27 -17.04
C ALA A 20 5.72 -9.55 -16.22
N LEU A 21 5.95 -8.27 -15.86
CA LEU A 21 4.96 -7.44 -15.16
C LEU A 21 3.71 -7.23 -16.01
N PHE A 22 3.87 -6.84 -17.28
CA PHE A 22 2.74 -6.61 -18.19
C PHE A 22 1.96 -7.89 -18.48
N GLN A 23 2.66 -9.01 -18.68
CA GLN A 23 2.04 -10.31 -18.85
C GLN A 23 1.23 -10.70 -17.61
N SER A 24 1.80 -10.53 -16.41
CA SER A 24 1.10 -10.80 -15.16
C SER A 24 -0.20 -10.00 -15.05
N ILE A 25 -0.18 -8.70 -15.35
CA ILE A 25 -1.39 -7.85 -15.32
C ILE A 25 -2.45 -8.37 -16.31
N TYR A 26 -2.06 -8.80 -17.51
CA TYR A 26 -2.99 -9.34 -18.50
C TYR A 26 -3.65 -10.63 -18.02
N ASP A 27 -2.86 -11.54 -17.45
CA ASP A 27 -3.31 -12.83 -16.94
C ASP A 27 -4.17 -12.68 -15.66
N PHE A 28 -4.01 -11.59 -14.91
CA PHE A 28 -4.82 -11.28 -13.73
C PHE A 28 -6.26 -10.88 -14.06
N LYS A 29 -6.53 -10.27 -15.21
CA LYS A 29 -7.86 -9.74 -15.58
C LYS A 29 -9.01 -10.75 -15.42
N PRO A 30 -8.94 -12.00 -15.91
CA PRO A 30 -10.02 -12.98 -15.76
C PRO A 30 -10.17 -13.54 -14.33
N LEU A 31 -9.18 -13.33 -13.45
CA LEU A 31 -9.17 -13.85 -12.09
C LEU A 31 -9.79 -12.89 -11.06
N ILE A 32 -10.17 -11.68 -11.48
CA ILE A 32 -10.74 -10.66 -10.59
C ILE A 32 -12.18 -11.05 -10.23
N TYR A 33 -12.35 -11.66 -9.07
CA TYR A 33 -13.64 -11.77 -8.41
C TYR A 33 -13.82 -10.59 -7.46
N PRO A 34 -14.87 -9.76 -7.61
CA PRO A 34 -15.10 -8.65 -6.68
C PRO A 34 -15.37 -9.24 -5.29
N GLY A 35 -14.42 -9.08 -4.37
CA GLY A 35 -14.51 -9.54 -2.97
C GLY A 35 -15.51 -8.75 -2.11
N ILE A 36 -16.53 -8.17 -2.74
CA ILE A 36 -17.57 -7.34 -2.14
C ILE A 36 -18.92 -7.89 -2.59
N SER A 37 -19.86 -8.02 -1.67
CA SER A 37 -21.21 -8.49 -1.99
C SER A 37 -21.89 -7.57 -3.00
N TYR A 38 -22.53 -8.15 -4.02
CA TYR A 38 -23.35 -7.39 -4.97
C TYR A 38 -24.49 -6.62 -4.30
N LEU A 39 -25.07 -7.19 -3.22
CA LEU A 39 -26.11 -6.51 -2.44
C LEU A 39 -25.54 -5.29 -1.73
N TYR A 40 -24.32 -5.39 -1.19
CA TYR A 40 -23.64 -4.27 -0.55
C TYR A 40 -23.32 -3.16 -1.55
N ASN A 41 -22.86 -3.50 -2.75
CA ASN A 41 -22.66 -2.51 -3.82
C ASN A 41 -23.95 -1.87 -4.31
N TRP A 42 -25.09 -2.55 -4.18
CA TRP A 42 -26.38 -2.01 -4.59
C TRP A 42 -26.96 -1.04 -3.54
N VAL A 43 -26.94 -1.44 -2.26
CA VAL A 43 -27.50 -0.64 -1.14
C VAL A 43 -26.49 0.37 -0.57
N GLY A 44 -25.20 0.19 -0.84
CA GLY A 44 -24.14 0.95 -0.17
C GLY A 44 -24.30 2.47 -0.28
N THR A 45 -24.71 3.00 -1.44
CA THR A 45 -24.97 4.44 -1.62
C THR A 45 -26.15 4.98 -0.82
N GLU A 46 -27.05 4.10 -0.34
CA GLU A 46 -28.17 4.48 0.53
C GLU A 46 -27.74 4.64 1.99
N ILE A 47 -26.69 3.92 2.42
CA ILE A 47 -26.10 4.04 3.75
C ILE A 47 -25.35 5.38 3.87
N ALA A 48 -24.53 5.69 2.86
CA ALA A 48 -23.83 6.97 2.75
C ALA A 48 -23.54 7.27 1.28
N PRO A 49 -23.47 8.56 0.87
CA PRO A 49 -23.36 8.93 -0.54
C PRO A 49 -22.04 8.49 -1.20
N ASN A 50 -21.00 8.16 -0.43
CA ASN A 50 -19.70 7.75 -0.96
C ASN A 50 -19.47 6.24 -0.79
N MET A 51 -19.61 5.50 -1.88
CA MET A 51 -19.40 4.06 -1.91
C MET A 51 -17.97 3.66 -1.50
N VAL A 52 -16.95 4.42 -1.89
CA VAL A 52 -15.56 4.11 -1.52
C VAL A 52 -15.42 4.19 0.00
N THR A 53 -15.90 5.26 0.62
CA THR A 53 -15.85 5.42 2.08
C THR A 53 -16.58 4.29 2.80
N ASN A 54 -17.73 3.85 2.30
CA ASN A 54 -18.45 2.70 2.87
C ASN A 54 -17.62 1.42 2.76
N VAL A 55 -17.01 1.16 1.61
CA VAL A 55 -16.15 -0.03 1.47
C VAL A 55 -14.95 0.01 2.41
N VAL A 56 -14.20 1.12 2.51
CA VAL A 56 -12.99 1.15 3.37
C VAL A 56 -13.30 1.23 4.87
N PHE A 57 -14.39 1.88 5.29
CA PHE A 57 -14.70 2.04 6.72
C PHE A 57 -15.67 1.00 7.29
N ASP A 58 -16.52 0.38 6.47
CA ASP A 58 -17.48 -0.62 6.90
C ASP A 58 -17.08 -2.02 6.39
N TRP A 59 -17.12 -2.29 5.07
CA TRP A 59 -16.81 -3.63 4.53
C TRP A 59 -15.37 -4.10 4.78
N ARG A 60 -14.39 -3.20 4.62
CA ARG A 60 -12.93 -3.43 4.81
C ARG A 60 -12.37 -2.61 5.97
N GLY A 61 -13.18 -2.36 7.00
CA GLY A 61 -12.79 -1.54 8.16
C GLY A 61 -11.51 -2.01 8.86
N TYR A 62 -11.23 -3.33 8.85
CA TYR A 62 -10.01 -3.88 9.44
C TYR A 62 -8.73 -3.47 8.69
N ASP A 63 -8.76 -3.32 7.37
CA ASP A 63 -7.60 -2.87 6.60
C ASP A 63 -7.28 -1.41 6.95
N THR A 64 -8.29 -0.55 7.00
CA THR A 64 -8.16 0.86 7.39
C THR A 64 -7.75 1.03 8.86
N LEU A 65 -8.24 0.18 9.77
CA LEU A 65 -7.80 0.15 11.17
C LEU A 65 -6.30 -0.21 11.25
N GLY A 66 -5.85 -1.17 10.42
CA GLY A 66 -4.45 -1.53 10.28
C GLY A 66 -3.60 -0.37 9.77
N GLU A 67 -4.05 0.35 8.74
CA GLU A 67 -3.38 1.55 8.22
C GLU A 67 -3.22 2.62 9.30
N ALA A 68 -4.27 2.90 10.07
CA ALA A 68 -4.22 3.85 11.18
C ALA A 68 -3.22 3.42 12.27
N LEU A 69 -3.19 2.13 12.60
CA LEU A 69 -2.23 1.57 13.55
C LEU A 69 -0.79 1.68 13.05
N ILE A 70 -0.54 1.43 11.77
CA ILE A 70 0.78 1.62 11.14
C ILE A 70 1.22 3.09 11.26
N LEU A 71 0.34 4.05 11.01
CA LEU A 71 0.68 5.47 11.14
C LEU A 71 1.00 5.86 12.59
N VAL A 72 0.17 5.43 13.55
CA VAL A 72 0.39 5.72 14.97
C VAL A 72 1.71 5.11 15.45
N THR A 73 1.97 3.85 15.10
CA THR A 73 3.20 3.16 15.47
C THR A 73 4.43 3.80 14.83
N ALA A 74 4.34 4.26 13.57
CA ALA A 74 5.42 4.99 12.91
C ALA A 74 5.75 6.30 13.64
N VAL A 75 4.74 7.08 14.05
CA VAL A 75 4.95 8.31 14.83
C VAL A 75 5.62 8.01 16.17
N VAL A 76 5.14 7.00 16.89
CA VAL A 76 5.74 6.57 18.18
C VAL A 76 7.19 6.14 17.97
N ALA A 77 7.50 5.37 16.93
CA ALA A 77 8.85 4.92 16.63
C ALA A 77 9.79 6.11 16.35
N VAL A 78 9.34 7.09 15.54
CA VAL A 78 10.11 8.32 15.26
C VAL A 78 10.37 9.11 16.55
N LEU A 79 9.37 9.26 17.43
CA LEU A 79 9.53 9.94 18.71
C LEU A 79 10.50 9.20 19.65
N LEU A 80 10.50 7.87 19.67
CA LEU A 80 11.44 7.10 20.48
C LEU A 80 12.89 7.25 19.99
N VAL A 81 13.10 7.25 18.67
CA VAL A 81 14.44 7.38 18.07
C VAL A 81 14.98 8.81 18.16
N PHE A 82 14.16 9.81 17.82
CA PHE A 82 14.62 11.20 17.66
C PHE A 82 14.13 12.15 18.76
N GLY A 83 13.08 11.79 19.51
CA GLY A 83 12.44 12.67 20.49
C GLY A 83 13.27 12.96 21.74
N ARG A 84 14.33 12.19 22.01
CA ARG A 84 15.26 12.47 23.12
C ARG A 84 16.23 13.64 22.86
N GLY A 85 16.37 14.12 21.62
CA GLY A 85 17.36 15.15 21.26
C GLY A 85 17.01 16.60 21.64
N LYS A 86 15.75 16.90 21.99
CA LYS A 86 15.31 18.27 22.34
C LYS A 86 14.79 18.43 23.77
N VAL A 87 14.54 17.34 24.49
CA VAL A 87 14.29 17.41 25.92
C VAL A 87 15.67 17.52 26.56
N GLN A 88 16.14 18.75 26.80
CA GLN A 88 17.07 19.01 27.89
C GLN A 88 16.40 18.47 29.14
N MET A 89 16.63 17.20 29.45
CA MET A 89 16.45 16.69 30.79
C MET A 89 17.42 17.52 31.62
N GLY A 90 16.88 18.55 32.25
CA GLY A 90 17.62 19.58 32.96
C GLY A 90 18.72 18.93 33.77
N GLY A 91 19.96 19.31 33.45
CA GLY A 91 21.14 18.77 34.08
C GLY A 91 21.06 18.87 35.60
N LYS A 92 21.53 17.81 36.24
CA LYS A 92 22.77 17.90 37.01
C LYS A 92 23.72 16.84 36.50
#